data_AF-A0A1M7FK64-F1
#
_entry.id   AF-A0A1M7FK64-F1
#
_cell.length_a   1.000
_cell.length_b   1.000
_cell.length_c   1.000
_cell.angle_alpha   90.00
_cell.angle_beta   90.00
_cell.angle_gamma   90.00
#
_symmetry.space_group_name_H-M   'P 1'
#
loop_
_entity.id
_entity.type
_entity.pdbx_description
1 polymer ?
#
loop_
_entity_poly.entity_id
_entity_poly.type
_entity_poly.pdbx_seq_one_letter_code
_entity_poly.pdbx_strand_id
1 'polypeptide(L)'
;MMGNAAFERDPDTIVTLPRDNRILPLLLAVLDDFHRQAVTYCYWKSGCRLEAVLAGDADLDLLIARHDQHRAQAILLGRGFKLFPSVATRDHPAILSYLGYDEPSGRLTHLHLHFRLIVGERLHKNYRVPWETSVLARAIVHPTLQVKMLDPASEAVLLGVRACLELRRLDPVTLRGWRTALARFALDRKRLAETLDRGQLTSRASELLGDDLGAMLADDICGEGPFDESGRLRTAIRKHFAPYRTYNGLEARLRSTARAIHWAAGGLNKFYLHLPRPWSRRAPGGGCVVALIGIDGSGKSTVSAAIRAWLGSEIDVIPIYFGTGGGRPSLLLRPLKLMVPLLTPLLRTKPSGSSHGKVSKAPPGLLYSMLLMVWATVVAREKRTKLLAARRAASRGLVVITDRYPQNEIRGFNDGPLLTRLAWAPSRIRRWEASAYALAQRLPPDLVIKLIVKPETTARREPDMDPGVVEKRIEAIPRLAFSGAHVVSINAEQPLADVIRAVKREIWRML
;
A
#
# COMPACT_ATOMS: atom_id res chain seq x y z
N MET A 1 -23.83 -26.49 -30.56
CA MET A 1 -22.81 -25.58 -31.11
C MET A 1 -23.44 -24.18 -31.17
N MET A 2 -22.72 -23.12 -30.80
CA MET A 2 -23.19 -21.80 -30.29
C MET A 2 -23.38 -21.83 -28.78
N GLY A 3 -22.69 -21.07 -27.93
CA GLY A 3 -21.72 -19.99 -28.12
C GLY A 3 -21.75 -19.16 -26.84
N ASN A 4 -21.11 -19.66 -25.77
CA ASN A 4 -21.05 -19.01 -24.46
C ASN A 4 -20.12 -17.79 -24.53
N ALA A 5 -20.68 -16.58 -24.62
CA ALA A 5 -19.95 -15.35 -24.43
C ALA A 5 -19.78 -15.09 -22.91
N ALA A 6 -18.75 -15.69 -22.34
CA ALA A 6 -18.28 -15.34 -21.01
C ALA A 6 -17.66 -13.94 -21.06
N PHE A 7 -18.22 -13.02 -20.27
CA PHE A 7 -17.60 -11.74 -19.95
C PHE A 7 -16.27 -12.00 -19.21
N GLU A 8 -15.17 -12.01 -19.96
CA GLU A 8 -13.83 -11.88 -19.41
C GLU A 8 -13.71 -10.48 -18.77
N ARG A 9 -13.57 -10.45 -17.44
CA ARG A 9 -13.17 -9.25 -16.72
C ARG A 9 -11.68 -9.06 -16.96
N ASP A 10 -11.35 -8.13 -17.83
CA ASP A 10 -9.99 -7.62 -18.00
C ASP A 10 -9.55 -6.92 -16.69
N PRO A 11 -8.54 -7.44 -15.96
CA PRO A 11 -8.06 -6.86 -14.71
C PRO A 11 -7.07 -5.70 -14.91
N ASP A 12 -6.68 -5.37 -16.15
CA ASP A 12 -5.51 -4.50 -16.41
C ASP A 12 -5.81 -3.07 -16.86
N THR A 13 -7.08 -2.63 -16.87
CA THR A 13 -7.39 -1.20 -17.12
C THR A 13 -7.19 -0.34 -15.86
N ILE A 14 -5.94 -0.23 -15.39
CA ILE A 14 -5.56 0.82 -14.43
C ILE A 14 -5.49 2.12 -15.22
N VAL A 15 -6.45 3.03 -14.97
CA VAL A 15 -6.43 4.38 -15.52
C VAL A 15 -5.22 5.14 -14.97
N THR A 16 -4.12 5.15 -15.72
CA THR A 16 -2.95 5.98 -15.46
C THR A 16 -3.24 7.40 -15.93
N LEU A 17 -3.15 8.38 -15.03
CA LEU A 17 -3.35 9.80 -15.34
C LEU A 17 -2.20 10.33 -16.23
N PRO A 18 -2.46 11.34 -17.10
CA PRO A 18 -1.44 11.97 -17.94
C PRO A 18 -0.26 12.55 -17.14
N ARG A 19 0.95 12.50 -17.71
CA ARG A 19 2.23 12.82 -17.06
C ARG A 19 2.74 14.21 -17.45
N ASP A 20 2.20 15.27 -16.85
CA ASP A 20 2.59 16.65 -17.22
C ASP A 20 3.64 17.31 -16.30
N ASN A 21 4.10 16.63 -15.23
CA ASN A 21 5.19 17.16 -14.38
C ASN A 21 6.38 16.19 -14.32
N ARG A 22 7.56 16.67 -14.76
CA ARG A 22 8.84 15.93 -14.67
C ARG A 22 9.30 15.70 -13.22
N ILE A 23 8.86 16.54 -12.27
CA ILE A 23 9.25 16.49 -10.86
C ILE A 23 8.04 16.80 -9.98
N LEU A 24 7.91 16.14 -8.83
CA LEU A 24 6.87 16.39 -7.85
C LEU A 24 7.07 17.74 -7.12
N PRO A 25 6.10 18.67 -7.17
CA PRO A 25 6.17 19.96 -6.47
C PRO A 25 6.45 19.83 -4.97
N LEU A 26 5.85 18.83 -4.32
CA LEU A 26 6.08 18.55 -2.91
C LEU A 26 7.55 18.25 -2.58
N LEU A 27 8.25 17.51 -3.45
CA LEU A 27 9.68 17.19 -3.24
C LEU A 27 10.57 18.40 -3.45
N LEU A 28 10.28 19.23 -4.47
CA LEU A 28 11.00 20.48 -4.71
C LEU A 28 10.92 21.41 -3.50
N ALA A 29 9.70 21.59 -2.95
CA ALA A 29 9.51 22.43 -1.77
C ALA A 29 10.33 21.96 -0.55
N VAL A 30 10.49 20.64 -0.36
CA VAL A 30 11.34 20.08 0.70
C VAL A 30 12.81 20.34 0.44
N LEU A 31 13.27 20.14 -0.80
CA LEU A 31 14.67 20.34 -1.19
C LEU A 31 15.06 21.83 -1.07
N ASP A 32 14.17 22.74 -1.47
CA ASP A 32 14.35 24.17 -1.30
C ASP A 32 14.45 24.57 0.18
N ASP A 33 13.63 23.97 1.06
CA ASP A 33 13.73 24.20 2.49
C ASP A 33 15.02 23.65 3.08
N PHE A 34 15.47 22.48 2.62
CA PHE A 34 16.77 21.94 3.03
C PHE A 34 17.90 22.87 2.62
N HIS A 35 17.82 23.47 1.43
CA HIS A 35 18.79 24.47 0.99
C HIS A 35 18.73 25.75 1.83
N ARG A 36 17.53 26.34 2.00
CA ARG A 36 17.31 27.56 2.79
C ARG A 36 17.76 27.43 4.24
N GLN A 37 17.54 26.26 4.84
CA GLN A 37 17.97 25.98 6.21
C GLN A 37 19.38 25.38 6.27
N ALA A 38 20.14 25.32 5.17
CA ALA A 38 21.50 24.77 5.14
C ALA A 38 21.60 23.38 5.79
N VAL A 39 20.64 22.50 5.51
CA VAL A 39 20.67 21.10 5.93
C VAL A 39 21.78 20.38 5.16
N THR A 40 22.62 19.64 5.88
CA THR A 40 23.67 18.82 5.30
C THR A 40 23.10 17.46 4.91
N TYR A 41 22.85 17.28 3.62
CA TYR A 41 22.33 16.02 3.07
C TYR A 41 22.96 15.67 1.72
N CYS A 42 22.88 14.40 1.35
CA CYS A 42 23.11 13.95 -0.02
C CYS A 42 22.18 12.79 -0.39
N TYR A 43 21.75 12.73 -1.64
CA TYR A 43 21.17 11.53 -2.21
C TYR A 43 22.30 10.52 -2.45
N TRP A 44 22.25 9.40 -1.72
CA TRP A 44 23.39 8.47 -1.63
C TRP A 44 23.26 7.22 -2.52
N LYS A 45 22.17 7.12 -3.29
CA LYS A 45 22.00 6.09 -4.32
C LYS A 45 22.48 6.62 -5.68
N SER A 46 22.44 5.76 -6.70
CA SER A 46 22.98 6.12 -8.01
C SER A 46 22.26 7.30 -8.66
N GLY A 47 23.03 8.28 -9.15
CA GLY A 47 22.52 9.55 -9.67
C GLY A 47 21.65 9.43 -10.92
N CYS A 48 21.82 8.36 -11.72
CA CYS A 48 20.98 8.05 -12.90
C CYS A 48 19.48 7.93 -12.61
N ARG A 49 19.13 7.57 -11.37
CA ARG A 49 17.73 7.36 -10.98
C ARG A 49 17.09 8.60 -10.39
N LEU A 50 17.85 9.68 -10.23
CA LEU A 50 17.36 10.87 -9.54
C LEU A 50 16.13 11.47 -10.22
N GLU A 51 16.09 11.53 -11.56
CA GLU A 51 14.91 12.00 -12.30
C GLU A 51 13.67 11.14 -12.03
N ALA A 52 13.80 9.81 -12.11
CA ALA A 52 12.69 8.89 -11.83
C ALA A 52 12.22 8.97 -10.37
N VAL A 53 13.15 9.15 -9.42
CA VAL A 53 12.85 9.34 -8.00
C VAL A 53 12.11 10.66 -7.78
N LEU A 54 12.56 11.75 -8.40
CA LEU A 54 11.94 13.07 -8.30
C LEU A 54 10.56 13.12 -9.00
N ALA A 55 10.35 12.30 -10.02
CA ALA A 55 9.04 12.08 -10.62
C ALA A 55 8.09 11.26 -9.71
N GLY A 56 8.61 10.60 -8.67
CA GLY A 56 7.86 9.76 -7.74
C GLY A 56 7.71 8.30 -8.17
N ASP A 57 8.53 7.82 -9.11
CA ASP A 57 8.52 6.42 -9.57
C ASP A 57 9.31 5.49 -8.63
N ALA A 58 10.17 6.06 -7.78
CA ALA A 58 11.01 5.32 -6.83
C ALA A 58 11.22 6.11 -5.54
N ASP A 59 11.68 5.40 -4.50
CA ASP A 59 11.97 5.98 -3.18
C ASP A 59 13.14 6.98 -3.23
N LEU A 60 13.00 8.11 -2.52
CA LEU A 60 14.06 9.10 -2.34
C LEU A 60 14.87 8.78 -1.07
N ASP A 61 16.08 8.25 -1.24
CA ASP A 61 16.98 7.93 -0.12
C ASP A 61 18.01 9.03 0.11
N LEU A 62 17.80 9.81 1.17
CA LEU A 62 18.69 10.89 1.59
C LEU A 62 19.52 10.45 2.79
N LEU A 63 20.84 10.63 2.70
CA LEU A 63 21.75 10.59 3.84
C LEU A 63 21.78 11.99 4.43
N ILE A 64 21.45 12.13 5.71
CA ILE A 64 21.45 13.41 6.43
C ILE A 64 22.48 13.36 7.55
N ALA A 65 23.22 14.46 7.72
CA ALA A 65 24.13 14.60 8.84
C ALA A 65 23.37 14.50 10.18
N ARG A 66 23.93 13.77 11.15
CA ARG A 66 23.22 13.51 12.41
C ARG A 66 22.85 14.76 13.20
N HIS A 67 23.67 15.81 13.14
CA HIS A 67 23.38 17.07 13.82
C HIS A 67 22.15 17.79 13.21
N ASP A 68 21.83 17.54 11.95
CA ASP A 68 20.66 18.11 11.27
C ASP A 68 19.41 17.23 11.33
N GLN A 69 19.48 16.08 12.02
CA GLN A 69 18.40 15.09 12.08
C GLN A 69 17.05 15.72 12.46
N HIS A 70 16.99 16.47 13.57
CA HIS A 70 15.73 17.05 14.05
C HIS A 70 15.21 18.16 13.14
N ARG A 71 16.12 18.94 12.53
CA ARG A 71 15.79 20.02 11.61
C ARG A 71 15.16 19.47 10.33
N ALA A 72 15.77 18.43 9.75
CA ALA A 72 15.22 17.75 8.57
C ALA A 72 13.85 17.15 8.84
N GLN A 73 13.65 16.51 10.00
CA GLN A 73 12.34 15.97 10.38
C GLN A 73 11.28 17.08 10.51
N ALA A 74 11.62 18.21 11.13
CA ALA A 74 10.72 19.34 11.28
C ALA A 74 10.28 19.91 9.92
N ILE A 75 11.19 20.04 8.96
CA ILE A 75 10.89 20.49 7.59
C ILE A 75 9.92 19.51 6.90
N LEU A 76 10.19 18.20 6.97
CA LEU A 76 9.33 17.20 6.36
C LEU A 76 7.90 17.26 6.93
N LEU A 77 7.77 17.30 8.26
CA LEU A 77 6.47 17.41 8.93
C LEU A 77 5.77 18.72 8.55
N GLY A 78 6.50 19.84 8.48
CA GLY A 78 5.97 21.14 8.07
C GLY A 78 5.46 21.19 6.62
N ARG A 79 6.00 20.34 5.74
CA ARG A 79 5.54 20.17 4.35
C ARG A 79 4.44 19.10 4.19
N GLY A 80 3.96 18.52 5.28
CA GLY A 80 2.87 17.54 5.25
C GLY A 80 3.33 16.10 4.96
N PHE A 81 4.63 15.81 5.02
CA PHE A 81 5.09 14.42 5.11
C PHE A 81 4.73 13.84 6.46
N LYS A 82 4.47 12.54 6.48
CA LYS A 82 4.05 11.79 7.66
C LYS A 82 5.00 10.64 7.90
N LEU A 83 5.33 10.38 9.17
CA LEU A 83 6.23 9.29 9.55
C LEU A 83 5.48 7.96 9.53
N PHE A 84 5.90 7.02 8.68
CA PHE A 84 5.32 5.68 8.57
C PHE A 84 6.35 4.64 9.04
N PRO A 85 6.40 4.31 10.35
CA PRO A 85 7.36 3.36 10.86
C PRO A 85 7.11 1.96 10.27
N SER A 86 8.21 1.27 9.97
CA SER A 86 8.14 -0.12 9.53
C SER A 86 7.73 -1.03 10.68
N VAL A 87 7.25 -2.25 10.38
CA VAL A 87 7.14 -3.32 11.38
C VAL A 87 8.49 -3.62 12.00
N ALA A 88 8.50 -3.96 13.29
CA ALA A 88 9.74 -4.18 14.07
C ALA A 88 10.71 -5.20 13.42
N THR A 89 10.19 -6.13 12.62
CA THR A 89 11.00 -7.11 11.89
C THR A 89 11.81 -6.49 10.74
N ARG A 90 11.40 -5.33 10.22
CA ARG A 90 12.01 -4.60 9.11
C ARG A 90 12.57 -3.23 9.50
N ASP A 91 12.19 -2.73 10.66
CA ASP A 91 12.58 -1.42 11.14
C ASP A 91 14.09 -1.33 11.44
N HIS A 92 14.65 -0.14 11.29
CA HIS A 92 16.05 0.13 11.59
C HIS A 92 16.21 1.51 12.25
N PRO A 93 16.88 1.62 13.41
CA PRO A 93 16.89 2.84 14.21
C PRO A 93 17.53 4.06 13.51
N ALA A 94 18.42 3.81 12.56
CA ALA A 94 19.07 4.87 11.78
C ALA A 94 18.36 5.25 10.47
N ILE A 95 17.17 4.66 10.20
CA ILE A 95 16.40 4.92 8.98
C ILE A 95 14.98 5.31 9.36
N LEU A 96 14.55 6.50 8.96
CA LEU A 96 13.15 6.91 9.09
C LEU A 96 12.48 6.91 7.72
N SER A 97 11.23 6.47 7.67
CA SER A 97 10.44 6.37 6.44
C SER A 97 9.30 7.38 6.48
N TYR A 98 9.32 8.35 5.59
CA TYR A 98 8.30 9.38 5.45
C TYR A 98 7.52 9.18 4.16
N LEU A 99 6.20 9.28 4.23
CA LEU A 99 5.35 9.32 3.05
C LEU A 99 4.80 10.73 2.86
N GLY A 100 4.74 11.19 1.62
CA GLY A 100 4.14 12.44 1.23
C GLY A 100 3.11 12.21 0.12
N TYR A 101 1.97 12.87 0.20
CA TYR A 101 0.98 12.87 -0.88
C TYR A 101 1.06 14.19 -1.63
N ASP A 102 1.46 14.13 -2.90
CA ASP A 102 1.48 15.29 -3.78
C ASP A 102 0.10 15.43 -4.43
N GLU A 103 -0.70 16.38 -3.95
CA GLU A 103 -2.09 16.58 -4.40
C GLU A 103 -2.19 16.92 -5.91
N PRO A 104 -1.33 17.78 -6.49
CA PRO A 104 -1.39 18.09 -7.93
C PRO A 104 -1.22 16.85 -8.81
N SER A 105 -0.19 16.02 -8.55
CA SER A 105 0.05 14.80 -9.32
C SER A 105 -0.84 13.63 -8.89
N GLY A 106 -1.42 13.66 -7.70
CA GLY A 106 -2.16 12.56 -7.10
C GLY A 106 -1.28 11.35 -6.75
N ARG A 107 0.04 11.54 -6.64
CA ARG A 107 1.04 10.49 -6.37
C ARG A 107 1.41 10.43 -4.90
N LEU A 108 1.74 9.22 -4.45
CA LEU A 108 2.42 9.01 -3.16
C LEU A 108 3.92 9.01 -3.44
N THR A 109 4.67 9.79 -2.67
CA THR A 109 6.13 9.76 -2.66
C THR A 109 6.61 9.23 -1.33
N HIS A 110 7.73 8.54 -1.36
CA HIS A 110 8.32 7.89 -0.21
C HIS A 110 9.77 8.31 -0.07
N LEU A 111 10.09 8.84 1.10
CA LEU A 111 11.36 9.45 1.42
C LEU A 111 11.98 8.72 2.62
N HIS A 112 13.16 8.15 2.39
CA HIS A 112 13.96 7.52 3.42
C HIS A 112 15.03 8.48 3.92
N LEU A 113 14.97 8.81 5.22
CA LEU A 113 16.04 9.51 5.91
C LEU A 113 17.00 8.51 6.53
N HIS A 114 18.22 8.49 6.03
CA HIS A 114 19.33 7.69 6.56
C HIS A 114 20.24 8.60 7.39
N PHE A 115 20.50 8.23 8.64
CA PHE A 115 21.48 8.90 9.52
C PHE A 115 22.78 8.10 9.67
N ARG A 116 22.78 6.89 9.10
CA ARG A 116 23.91 5.98 8.96
C ARG A 116 23.83 5.33 7.59
N LEU A 117 24.96 5.04 6.97
CA LEU A 117 24.98 4.28 5.72
C LEU A 117 24.79 2.80 6.02
N ILE A 118 23.56 2.33 5.91
CA ILE A 118 23.17 0.96 6.23
C ILE A 118 22.97 0.15 4.95
N VAL A 119 23.82 -0.85 4.74
CA VAL A 119 23.92 -1.65 3.52
C VAL A 119 23.75 -3.14 3.85
N GLY A 120 23.29 -3.91 2.88
CA GLY A 120 23.18 -5.37 2.96
C GLY A 120 21.96 -5.92 2.24
N GLU A 121 21.62 -7.16 2.55
CA GLU A 121 20.48 -7.85 1.95
C GLU A 121 19.17 -7.06 2.10
N ARG A 122 18.24 -7.23 1.15
CA ARG A 122 16.97 -6.48 1.16
C ARG A 122 16.14 -6.80 2.39
N LEU A 123 16.14 -8.06 2.82
CA LEU A 123 15.47 -8.49 4.04
C LEU A 123 16.29 -8.23 5.30
N HIS A 124 17.62 -8.18 5.20
CA HIS A 124 18.50 -8.06 6.35
C HIS A 124 19.70 -7.16 6.07
N LYS A 125 19.48 -5.85 6.19
CA LYS A 125 20.57 -4.88 6.20
C LYS A 125 21.35 -5.03 7.51
N ASN A 126 22.61 -5.43 7.42
CA ASN A 126 23.43 -5.80 8.58
C ASN A 126 24.72 -4.98 8.69
N TYR A 127 25.14 -4.31 7.62
CA TYR A 127 26.43 -3.61 7.57
C TYR A 127 26.22 -2.11 7.73
N ARG A 128 26.98 -1.50 8.63
CA ARG A 128 27.17 -0.05 8.67
C ARG A 128 28.45 0.30 7.94
N VAL A 129 28.37 1.22 6.99
CA VAL A 129 29.54 1.76 6.30
C VAL A 129 29.89 3.10 6.94
N PRO A 130 31.05 3.25 7.63
CA PRO A 130 31.36 4.42 8.44
C PRO A 130 31.90 5.60 7.61
N TRP A 131 31.27 5.90 6.47
CA TRP A 131 31.74 6.91 5.52
C TRP A 131 30.86 8.15 5.49
N GLU A 132 29.92 8.28 6.43
CA GLU A 132 28.87 9.29 6.37
C GLU A 132 29.45 10.72 6.28
N THR A 133 30.43 11.06 7.13
CA THR A 133 31.07 12.38 7.15
C THR A 133 31.86 12.66 5.87
N SER A 134 32.68 11.69 5.42
CA SER A 134 33.54 11.84 4.24
C SER A 134 32.71 12.03 2.96
N VAL A 135 31.61 11.28 2.85
CA VAL A 135 30.67 11.35 1.73
C VAL A 135 29.88 12.66 1.75
N LEU A 136 29.37 13.10 2.90
CA LEU A 136 28.61 14.35 3.01
C LEU A 136 29.47 15.58 2.74
N ALA A 137 30.73 15.57 3.16
CA ALA A 137 31.66 16.68 2.94
C ALA A 137 31.99 16.91 1.45
N ARG A 138 31.95 15.85 0.63
CA ARG A 138 32.25 15.89 -0.81
C ARG A 138 31.00 15.90 -1.69
N ALA A 139 29.81 15.99 -1.10
CA ALA A 139 28.56 15.97 -1.84
C ALA A 139 28.49 17.13 -2.84
N ILE A 140 28.17 16.82 -4.09
CA ILE A 140 28.10 17.78 -5.20
C ILE A 140 26.64 18.10 -5.53
N VAL A 141 26.38 19.27 -6.09
CA VAL A 141 25.03 19.64 -6.54
C VAL A 141 24.81 19.09 -7.95
N HIS A 142 23.67 18.42 -8.18
CA HIS A 142 23.29 17.93 -9.49
C HIS A 142 23.13 19.11 -10.47
N PRO A 143 23.74 19.06 -11.68
CA PRO A 143 23.79 20.20 -12.60
C PRO A 143 22.42 20.80 -12.96
N THR A 144 21.39 19.97 -13.08
CA THR A 144 20.06 20.38 -13.55
C THR A 144 18.96 20.36 -12.50
N LEU A 145 19.12 19.62 -11.40
CA LEU A 145 18.03 19.29 -10.48
C LEU A 145 18.17 19.97 -9.11
N GLN A 146 19.27 20.71 -8.88
CA GLN A 146 19.60 21.38 -7.60
C GLN A 146 19.57 20.46 -6.35
N VAL A 147 19.67 19.15 -6.54
CA VAL A 147 19.76 18.17 -5.44
C VAL A 147 21.22 17.82 -5.18
N LYS A 148 21.63 17.79 -3.91
CA LYS A 148 22.95 17.26 -3.52
C LYS A 148 23.01 15.75 -3.74
N MET A 149 24.01 15.28 -4.47
CA MET A 149 24.31 13.88 -4.77
C MET A 149 25.74 13.53 -4.36
N LEU A 150 26.08 12.25 -4.45
CA LEU A 150 27.46 11.78 -4.27
C LEU A 150 28.37 12.32 -5.36
N ASP A 151 29.63 12.60 -5.02
CA ASP A 151 30.65 12.73 -6.05
C ASP A 151 30.83 11.40 -6.80
N PRO A 152 31.12 11.40 -8.11
CA PRO A 152 31.15 10.17 -8.89
C PRO A 152 32.12 9.11 -8.36
N ALA A 153 33.27 9.51 -7.80
CA ALA A 153 34.25 8.57 -7.26
C ALA A 153 33.72 7.87 -5.99
N SER A 154 33.12 8.63 -5.06
CA SER A 154 32.45 8.07 -3.89
C SER A 154 31.22 7.22 -4.28
N GLU A 155 30.47 7.63 -5.31
CA GLU A 155 29.35 6.85 -5.85
C GLU A 155 29.82 5.48 -6.35
N ALA A 156 30.91 5.43 -7.11
CA ALA A 156 31.49 4.20 -7.65
C ALA A 156 31.97 3.25 -6.54
N VAL A 157 32.74 3.76 -5.57
CA VAL A 157 33.20 2.97 -4.43
C VAL A 157 32.01 2.39 -3.66
N LEU A 158 31.01 3.23 -3.36
CA LEU A 158 29.83 2.79 -2.64
C LEU A 158 28.98 1.80 -3.44
N LEU A 159 28.86 1.99 -4.75
CA LEU A 159 28.16 1.05 -5.65
C LEU A 159 28.79 -0.34 -5.59
N GLY A 160 30.12 -0.43 -5.68
CA GLY A 160 30.82 -1.72 -5.65
C GLY A 160 30.77 -2.41 -4.29
N VAL A 161 30.91 -1.65 -3.20
CA VAL A 161 30.68 -2.18 -1.84
C VAL A 161 29.26 -2.69 -1.67
N ARG A 162 28.26 -1.92 -2.13
CA ARG A 162 26.85 -2.33 -2.10
C ARG A 162 26.62 -3.58 -2.93
N ALA A 163 27.13 -3.67 -4.14
CA ALA A 163 26.98 -4.87 -4.95
C ALA A 163 27.56 -6.12 -4.24
N CYS A 164 28.70 -5.99 -3.57
CA CYS A 164 29.33 -7.10 -2.82
C CYS A 164 28.54 -7.56 -1.58
N LEU A 165 27.83 -6.62 -0.94
CA LEU A 165 27.09 -6.85 0.32
C LEU A 165 25.58 -7.12 0.10
N GLU A 166 24.97 -6.55 -0.94
CA GLU A 166 23.54 -6.65 -1.27
C GLU A 166 23.23 -7.87 -2.15
N LEU A 167 24.09 -8.23 -3.12
CA LEU A 167 23.85 -9.35 -4.05
C LEU A 167 24.18 -10.70 -3.39
N ARG A 168 23.27 -11.20 -2.56
CA ARG A 168 23.38 -12.53 -1.93
C ARG A 168 22.28 -13.47 -2.42
N ARG A 169 22.69 -14.64 -2.93
CA ARG A 169 21.76 -15.71 -3.36
C ARG A 169 20.93 -16.30 -2.22
N LEU A 170 21.34 -16.09 -0.96
CA LEU A 170 20.64 -16.54 0.24
C LEU A 170 19.42 -15.68 0.58
N ASP A 171 19.32 -14.46 0.06
CA ASP A 171 18.15 -13.61 0.26
C ASP A 171 17.08 -13.94 -0.81
N PRO A 172 15.92 -14.52 -0.44
CA PRO A 172 14.90 -14.93 -1.41
C PRO A 172 14.34 -13.77 -2.23
N VAL A 173 14.33 -12.54 -1.70
CA VAL A 173 13.83 -11.37 -2.44
C VAL A 173 14.82 -11.00 -3.55
N THR A 174 16.11 -11.02 -3.22
CA THR A 174 17.18 -10.73 -4.18
C THR A 174 17.31 -11.86 -5.19
N LEU A 175 17.16 -13.12 -4.77
CA LEU A 175 17.18 -14.29 -5.65
C LEU A 175 16.03 -14.26 -6.67
N ARG A 176 14.80 -13.96 -6.23
CA ARG A 176 13.64 -13.85 -7.13
C ARG A 176 13.80 -12.75 -8.18
N GLY A 177 14.50 -11.66 -7.83
CA GLY A 177 14.78 -10.52 -8.71
C GLY A 177 16.22 -10.46 -9.23
N TRP A 178 16.95 -11.58 -9.24
CA TRP A 178 18.40 -11.60 -9.42
C TRP A 178 18.86 -10.90 -10.71
N ARG A 179 18.25 -11.27 -11.84
CA ARG A 179 18.59 -10.71 -13.17
C ARG A 179 18.38 -9.19 -13.21
N THR A 180 17.25 -8.72 -12.69
CA THR A 180 16.93 -7.28 -12.65
C THR A 180 17.88 -6.52 -11.71
N ALA A 181 18.21 -7.09 -10.55
CA ALA A 181 19.15 -6.49 -9.61
C ALA A 181 20.55 -6.39 -10.24
N LEU A 182 21.04 -7.48 -10.85
CA LEU A 182 22.35 -7.51 -11.50
C LEU A 182 22.42 -6.54 -12.67
N ALA A 183 21.43 -6.54 -13.56
CA ALA A 183 21.36 -5.61 -14.70
C ALA A 183 21.39 -4.15 -14.24
N ARG A 184 20.71 -3.83 -13.12
CA ARG A 184 20.72 -2.49 -12.54
C ARG A 184 22.12 -2.07 -12.05
N PHE A 185 22.82 -2.94 -11.32
CA PHE A 185 24.19 -2.67 -10.87
C PHE A 185 25.17 -2.59 -12.05
N ALA A 186 25.00 -3.43 -13.06
CA ALA A 186 25.84 -3.44 -14.26
C ALA A 186 25.69 -2.15 -15.07
N LEU A 187 24.46 -1.64 -15.24
CA LEU A 187 24.21 -0.37 -15.92
C LEU A 187 24.84 0.81 -15.17
N ASP A 188 24.65 0.86 -13.85
CA ASP A 188 25.24 1.90 -12.99
C ASP A 188 26.78 1.84 -13.05
N ARG A 189 27.37 0.63 -13.04
CA ARG A 189 28.83 0.44 -13.19
C ARG A 189 29.31 0.98 -14.52
N LYS A 190 28.70 0.56 -15.63
CA LYS A 190 29.13 0.92 -16.98
C LYS A 190 29.20 2.43 -17.15
N ARG A 191 28.18 3.15 -16.67
CA ARG A 191 28.14 4.61 -16.71
C ARG A 191 29.28 5.25 -15.92
N LEU A 192 29.52 4.77 -14.71
CA LEU A 192 30.58 5.33 -13.86
C LEU A 192 31.96 5.04 -14.46
N ALA A 193 32.18 3.84 -15.00
CA ALA A 193 33.42 3.47 -15.68
C ALA A 193 33.70 4.34 -16.92
N GLU A 194 32.68 4.76 -17.66
CA GLU A 194 32.82 5.68 -18.82
C GLU A 194 33.15 7.12 -18.42
N THR A 195 32.78 7.55 -17.20
CA THR A 195 32.90 8.95 -16.78
C THR A 195 34.11 9.20 -15.88
N LEU A 196 34.59 8.19 -15.16
CA LEU A 196 35.63 8.33 -14.14
C LEU A 196 37.02 7.95 -14.66
N ASP A 197 38.00 8.78 -14.29
CA ASP A 197 39.40 8.40 -14.40
C ASP A 197 39.75 7.32 -13.35
N ARG A 198 40.48 6.29 -13.79
CA ARG A 198 40.88 5.17 -12.93
C ARG A 198 41.77 5.64 -11.77
N GLY A 199 42.64 6.64 -11.99
CA GLY A 199 43.51 7.18 -10.95
C GLY A 199 42.72 7.81 -9.81
N GLN A 200 41.72 8.62 -10.14
CA GLN A 200 40.81 9.23 -9.16
C GLN A 200 40.01 8.18 -8.38
N LEU A 201 39.50 7.16 -9.05
CA LEU A 201 38.76 6.07 -8.41
C LEU A 201 39.65 5.27 -7.45
N THR A 202 40.84 4.87 -7.88
CA THR A 202 41.78 4.10 -7.04
C THR A 202 42.20 4.92 -5.81
N SER A 203 42.51 6.20 -5.98
CA SER A 203 42.84 7.10 -4.87
C SER A 203 41.70 7.16 -3.85
N ARG A 204 40.47 7.38 -4.32
CA ARG A 204 39.29 7.45 -3.45
C ARG A 204 38.97 6.12 -2.77
N ALA A 205 39.09 5.02 -3.51
CA ALA A 205 38.85 3.68 -2.98
C ALA A 205 39.88 3.32 -1.90
N SER A 206 41.15 3.70 -2.11
CA SER A 206 42.24 3.47 -1.16
C SER A 206 42.07 4.31 0.10
N GLU A 207 41.63 5.56 -0.01
CA GLU A 207 41.29 6.41 1.15
C GLU A 207 40.21 5.77 2.04
N LEU A 208 39.22 5.09 1.45
CA LEU A 208 38.06 4.56 2.17
C LEU A 208 38.20 3.10 2.63
N LEU A 209 38.97 2.27 1.91
CA LEU A 209 39.08 0.82 2.12
C LEU A 209 40.52 0.34 2.42
N GLY A 210 41.52 1.19 2.21
CA GLY A 210 42.94 0.84 2.17
C GLY A 210 43.41 0.44 0.78
N ASP A 211 44.72 0.54 0.53
CA ASP A 211 45.34 0.47 -0.81
C ASP A 211 45.01 -0.83 -1.57
N ASP A 212 45.22 -2.00 -0.94
CA ASP A 212 45.00 -3.30 -1.59
C ASP A 212 43.55 -3.53 -2.02
N LEU A 213 42.60 -3.18 -1.14
CA LEU A 213 41.17 -3.32 -1.41
C LEU A 213 40.68 -2.25 -2.38
N GLY A 214 41.23 -1.05 -2.29
CA GLY A 214 40.94 0.08 -3.16
C GLY A 214 41.29 -0.25 -4.61
N ALA A 215 42.50 -0.76 -4.86
CA ALA A 215 42.94 -1.20 -6.18
C ALA A 215 42.06 -2.34 -6.73
N MET A 216 41.78 -3.37 -5.92
CA MET A 216 40.95 -4.50 -6.35
C MET A 216 39.52 -4.06 -6.72
N LEU A 217 38.96 -3.08 -6.00
CA LEU A 217 37.63 -2.53 -6.28
C LEU A 217 37.65 -1.67 -7.55
N ALA A 218 38.67 -0.83 -7.72
CA ALA A 218 38.81 0.01 -8.92
C ALA A 218 38.92 -0.87 -10.19
N ASP A 219 39.68 -1.96 -10.11
CA ASP A 219 39.83 -2.92 -11.21
C ASP A 219 38.51 -3.60 -11.57
N ASP A 220 37.70 -3.97 -10.57
CA ASP A 220 36.38 -4.59 -10.79
C ASP A 220 35.34 -3.62 -11.40
N ILE A 221 35.43 -2.33 -11.03
CA ILE A 221 34.55 -1.29 -11.55
C ILE A 221 34.93 -0.91 -12.99
N CYS A 222 36.23 -0.76 -13.27
CA CYS A 222 36.73 -0.42 -14.60
C CYS A 222 36.77 -1.62 -15.56
N GLY A 223 36.73 -2.86 -15.04
CA GLY A 223 36.79 -4.08 -15.84
C GLY A 223 35.49 -4.41 -16.58
N GLU A 224 35.62 -5.14 -17.70
CA GLU A 224 34.49 -5.56 -18.54
C GLU A 224 33.75 -6.81 -18.02
N GLY A 225 34.37 -7.59 -17.12
CA GLY A 225 33.81 -8.83 -16.58
C GLY A 225 32.52 -8.62 -15.75
N PRO A 226 31.63 -9.62 -15.61
CA PRO A 226 30.37 -9.45 -14.90
C PRO A 226 30.58 -9.28 -13.37
N PHE A 227 29.82 -8.36 -12.76
CA PHE A 227 29.85 -8.02 -11.32
C PHE A 227 29.62 -9.21 -10.36
N ASP A 228 29.17 -10.37 -10.86
CA ASP A 228 28.94 -11.56 -10.03
C ASP A 228 30.19 -12.42 -9.77
N GLU A 229 31.23 -12.28 -10.58
CA GLU A 229 32.31 -13.25 -10.66
C GLU A 229 33.49 -12.97 -9.73
N SER A 230 33.62 -11.75 -9.18
CA SER A 230 34.70 -11.37 -8.26
C SER A 230 34.47 -11.88 -6.83
N GLY A 231 34.44 -13.21 -6.66
CA GLY A 231 34.31 -13.89 -5.37
C GLY A 231 35.40 -13.48 -4.36
N ARG A 232 36.62 -13.20 -4.85
CA ARG A 232 37.74 -12.69 -4.05
C ARG A 232 37.43 -11.32 -3.46
N LEU A 233 37.03 -10.35 -4.28
CA LEU A 233 36.66 -9.00 -3.86
C LEU A 233 35.51 -9.02 -2.84
N ARG A 234 34.46 -9.81 -3.12
CA ARG A 234 33.33 -9.96 -2.21
C ARG A 234 33.74 -10.48 -0.83
N THR A 235 34.61 -11.48 -0.80
CA THR A 235 35.11 -12.05 0.45
C THR A 235 35.96 -11.04 1.20
N ALA A 236 36.83 -10.32 0.49
CA ALA A 236 37.70 -9.31 1.05
C ALA A 236 36.92 -8.12 1.64
N ILE A 237 35.94 -7.58 0.91
CA ILE A 237 35.03 -6.54 1.39
C ILE A 237 34.22 -7.02 2.61
N ARG A 238 33.71 -8.25 2.60
CA ARG A 238 32.97 -8.79 3.76
C ARG A 238 33.85 -8.94 4.99
N LYS A 239 35.11 -9.33 4.82
CA LYS A 239 36.09 -9.40 5.92
C LYS A 239 36.40 -8.01 6.46
N HIS A 240 36.63 -7.03 5.57
CA HIS A 240 36.87 -5.64 5.94
C HIS A 240 35.70 -5.04 6.74
N PHE A 241 34.45 -5.27 6.30
CA PHE A 241 33.26 -4.77 6.99
C PHE A 241 32.72 -5.70 8.11
N ALA A 242 33.40 -6.80 8.42
CA ALA A 242 32.97 -7.71 9.48
C ALA A 242 32.85 -7.02 10.87
N PRO A 243 33.77 -6.11 11.27
CA PRO A 243 33.65 -5.38 12.54
C PRO A 243 32.46 -4.42 12.58
N TYR A 244 31.96 -3.97 11.42
CA TYR A 244 30.84 -3.03 11.31
C TYR A 244 29.48 -3.73 11.14
N ARG A 245 29.41 -5.02 11.45
CA ARG A 245 28.16 -5.77 11.44
C ARG A 245 27.35 -5.47 12.69
N THR A 246 26.04 -5.31 12.49
CA THR A 246 25.08 -5.11 13.61
C THR A 246 24.88 -6.42 14.38
N TYR A 247 24.87 -7.54 13.67
CA TYR A 247 24.65 -8.87 14.22
C TYR A 247 25.74 -9.85 13.79
N ASN A 248 26.07 -10.75 14.73
CA ASN A 248 27.02 -11.85 14.53
C ASN A 248 26.59 -12.79 13.39
N GLY A 249 27.52 -13.64 12.94
CA GLY A 249 27.31 -14.61 11.85
C GLY A 249 26.00 -15.41 11.98
N LEU A 250 25.85 -16.09 13.12
CA LEU A 250 24.72 -16.97 13.42
C LEU A 250 23.42 -16.19 13.59
N GLU A 251 23.45 -15.10 14.37
CA GLU A 251 22.27 -14.27 14.60
C GLU A 251 21.75 -13.65 13.30
N ALA A 252 22.64 -13.16 12.43
CA ALA A 252 22.26 -12.63 11.12
C ALA A 252 21.58 -13.69 10.26
N ARG A 253 22.05 -14.96 10.30
CA ARG A 253 21.43 -16.06 9.56
C ARG A 253 20.05 -16.40 10.09
N LEU A 254 19.89 -16.52 11.41
CA LEU A 254 18.60 -16.79 12.05
C LEU A 254 17.59 -15.65 11.79
N ARG A 255 18.03 -14.41 11.88
CA ARG A 255 17.19 -13.24 11.58
C ARG A 255 16.82 -13.19 10.09
N SER A 256 17.75 -13.49 9.19
CA SER A 256 17.49 -13.51 7.75
C SER A 256 16.44 -14.59 7.41
N THR A 257 16.56 -15.80 7.95
CA THR A 257 15.55 -16.86 7.75
C THR A 257 14.20 -16.51 8.37
N ALA A 258 14.17 -15.99 9.60
CA ALA A 258 12.93 -15.55 10.23
C ALA A 258 12.24 -14.43 9.42
N ARG A 259 13.01 -13.47 8.90
CA ARG A 259 12.50 -12.38 8.05
C ARG A 259 12.03 -12.88 6.69
N ALA A 260 12.68 -13.90 6.11
CA ALA A 260 12.23 -14.55 4.89
C ALA A 260 10.88 -15.25 5.07
N ILE A 261 10.71 -16.01 6.16
CA ILE A 261 9.43 -16.63 6.53
C ILE A 261 8.36 -15.56 6.73
N HIS A 262 8.69 -14.49 7.45
CA HIS A 262 7.78 -13.38 7.69
C HIS A 262 7.39 -12.65 6.41
N TRP A 263 8.32 -12.46 5.47
CA TRP A 263 8.05 -11.89 4.16
C TRP A 263 7.11 -12.79 3.33
N ALA A 264 7.35 -14.09 3.30
CA ALA A 264 6.49 -15.05 2.60
C ALA A 264 5.06 -15.07 3.19
N ALA A 265 4.95 -15.12 4.52
CA ALA A 265 3.68 -15.07 5.22
C ALA A 265 2.93 -13.74 5.00
N GLY A 266 3.65 -12.62 4.97
CA GLY A 266 3.08 -11.31 4.67
C GLY A 266 2.57 -11.21 3.23
N GLY A 267 3.30 -11.77 2.27
CA GLY A 267 2.83 -11.90 0.89
C GLY A 267 1.54 -12.70 0.79
N LEU A 268 1.51 -13.89 1.41
CA LEU A 268 0.31 -14.74 1.45
C LEU A 268 -0.88 -14.01 2.10
N ASN A 269 -0.64 -13.27 3.19
CA ASN A 269 -1.68 -12.50 3.85
C ASN A 269 -2.21 -11.35 3.00
N LYS A 270 -1.32 -10.62 2.32
CA LYS A 270 -1.67 -9.47 1.46
C LYS A 270 -2.59 -9.87 0.31
N PHE A 271 -2.36 -11.04 -0.30
CA PHE A 271 -3.11 -11.49 -1.47
C PHE A 271 -4.31 -12.40 -1.15
N TYR A 272 -4.26 -13.19 -0.07
CA TYR A 272 -5.25 -14.26 0.17
C TYR A 272 -5.99 -14.15 1.50
N LEU A 273 -5.28 -14.00 2.63
CA LEU A 273 -5.88 -14.19 3.96
C LEU A 273 -6.48 -12.91 4.56
N HIS A 274 -5.95 -11.73 4.23
CA HIS A 274 -6.38 -10.43 4.75
C HIS A 274 -6.56 -10.38 6.28
N LEU A 275 -5.72 -11.11 7.02
CA LEU A 275 -5.73 -11.09 8.47
C LEU A 275 -5.29 -9.71 8.97
N PRO A 276 -5.84 -9.23 10.10
CA PRO A 276 -5.55 -7.92 10.66
C PRO A 276 -4.16 -7.89 11.32
N ARG A 277 -3.09 -8.15 10.57
CA ARG A 277 -1.70 -8.15 11.04
C ARG A 277 -0.86 -7.20 10.18
N PRO A 278 -0.02 -6.35 10.79
CA PRO A 278 0.90 -5.50 10.04
C PRO A 278 2.10 -6.33 9.55
N TRP A 279 2.53 -6.09 8.32
CA TRP A 279 3.63 -6.78 7.63
C TRP A 279 4.63 -5.81 6.97
N SER A 280 4.20 -4.58 6.69
CA SER A 280 4.97 -3.53 6.05
C SER A 280 5.07 -2.30 6.96
N ARG A 281 4.37 -1.20 6.64
CA ARG A 281 4.40 0.06 7.39
C ARG A 281 3.06 0.31 8.05
N ARG A 282 3.11 0.97 9.21
CA ARG A 282 1.94 1.37 9.99
C ARG A 282 1.67 2.86 9.83
N ALA A 283 0.40 3.23 9.77
CA ALA A 283 -0.02 4.62 9.83
C ALA A 283 0.37 5.27 11.17
N PRO A 284 0.82 6.54 11.16
CA PRO A 284 1.13 7.28 12.38
C PRO A 284 -0.14 7.47 13.22
N GLY A 285 -0.01 7.47 14.55
CA GLY A 285 -1.15 7.68 15.47
C GLY A 285 -2.19 6.55 15.53
N GLY A 286 -2.13 5.58 14.61
CA GLY A 286 -3.10 4.50 14.49
C GLY A 286 -3.59 4.37 13.04
N GLY A 287 -4.15 3.22 12.70
CA GLY A 287 -4.79 3.00 11.41
C GLY A 287 -6.22 3.53 11.44
N CYS A 288 -6.88 3.55 10.28
CA CYS A 288 -8.25 4.04 10.14
C CYS A 288 -9.12 3.08 9.32
N VAL A 289 -10.42 3.19 9.52
CA VAL A 289 -11.45 2.49 8.74
C VAL A 289 -12.15 3.51 7.83
N VAL A 290 -11.98 3.34 6.53
CA VAL A 290 -12.60 4.16 5.49
C VAL A 290 -13.70 3.37 4.82
N ALA A 291 -14.94 3.86 4.90
CA ALA A 291 -16.10 3.24 4.27
C ALA A 291 -16.50 3.97 2.99
N LEU A 292 -16.50 3.25 1.87
CA LEU A 292 -17.04 3.73 0.59
C LEU A 292 -18.52 3.34 0.47
N ILE A 293 -19.38 4.34 0.33
CA ILE A 293 -20.84 4.20 0.28
C ILE A 293 -21.36 4.81 -1.01
N GLY A 294 -22.32 4.14 -1.65
CA GLY A 294 -22.84 4.53 -2.94
C GLY A 294 -23.75 3.46 -3.50
N ILE A 295 -24.60 3.83 -4.45
CA ILE A 295 -25.45 2.87 -5.17
C ILE A 295 -24.59 1.97 -6.08
N ASP A 296 -25.08 0.79 -6.43
CA ASP A 296 -24.43 -0.03 -7.46
C ASP A 296 -24.37 0.77 -8.78
N GLY A 297 -23.28 0.66 -9.54
CA GLY A 297 -23.01 1.56 -10.68
C GLY A 297 -22.35 2.91 -10.33
N SER A 298 -22.22 3.28 -9.05
CA SER A 298 -21.56 4.54 -8.66
C SER A 298 -20.01 4.54 -8.74
N GLY A 299 -19.40 3.42 -9.15
CA GLY A 299 -17.94 3.30 -9.27
C GLY A 299 -17.18 2.94 -7.99
N LYS A 300 -17.86 2.49 -6.92
CA LYS A 300 -17.22 2.11 -5.63
C LYS A 300 -16.07 1.11 -5.78
N SER A 301 -16.28 0.07 -6.59
CA SER A 301 -15.28 -0.98 -6.81
C SER A 301 -14.03 -0.43 -7.50
N THR A 302 -14.22 0.41 -8.52
CA THR A 302 -13.13 1.09 -9.25
C THR A 302 -12.35 2.02 -8.33
N VAL A 303 -13.05 2.84 -7.55
CA VAL A 303 -12.42 3.74 -6.57
C VAL A 303 -11.68 2.96 -5.48
N SER A 304 -12.28 1.89 -4.94
CA SER A 304 -11.65 1.00 -3.96
C SER A 304 -10.37 0.37 -4.50
N ALA A 305 -10.40 -0.13 -5.74
CA ALA A 305 -9.22 -0.72 -6.40
C ALA A 305 -8.10 0.32 -6.59
N ALA A 306 -8.44 1.53 -7.05
CA ALA A 306 -7.47 2.61 -7.22
C ALA A 306 -6.81 3.04 -5.91
N ILE A 307 -7.58 3.18 -4.82
CA ILE A 307 -7.05 3.51 -3.49
C ILE A 307 -6.15 2.39 -2.98
N ARG A 308 -6.56 1.14 -3.15
CA ARG A 308 -5.76 -0.02 -2.74
C ARG A 308 -4.45 -0.13 -3.51
N ALA A 309 -4.44 0.19 -4.80
CA ALA A 309 -3.22 0.24 -5.59
C ALA A 309 -2.30 1.38 -5.13
N TRP A 310 -2.89 2.56 -4.88
CA TRP A 310 -2.16 3.76 -4.44
C TRP A 310 -1.53 3.63 -3.05
N LEU A 311 -2.29 3.17 -2.05
CA LEU A 311 -1.78 3.00 -0.69
C LEU A 311 -1.04 1.67 -0.53
N GLY A 312 -1.50 0.61 -1.20
CA GLY A 312 -0.97 -0.74 -1.03
C GLY A 312 0.45 -0.94 -1.57
N SER A 313 1.01 0.01 -2.31
CA SER A 313 2.44 0.02 -2.64
C SER A 313 3.29 0.24 -1.39
N GLU A 314 2.89 1.17 -0.51
CA GLU A 314 3.71 1.61 0.62
C GLU A 314 3.23 1.17 2.00
N ILE A 315 1.91 1.02 2.20
CA ILE A 315 1.30 0.70 3.48
C ILE A 315 0.44 -0.56 3.42
N ASP A 316 0.17 -1.17 4.57
CA ASP A 316 -0.72 -2.34 4.63
C ASP A 316 -2.18 -1.90 4.59
N VAL A 317 -2.85 -2.26 3.49
CA VAL A 317 -4.27 -1.97 3.27
C VAL A 317 -5.09 -3.25 3.33
N ILE A 318 -6.15 -3.27 4.14
CA ILE A 318 -7.07 -4.40 4.26
C ILE A 318 -8.40 -4.07 3.58
N PRO A 319 -8.77 -4.77 2.50
CA PRO A 319 -10.10 -4.65 1.90
C PRO A 319 -11.14 -5.45 2.69
N ILE A 320 -12.28 -4.85 3.00
CA ILE A 320 -13.42 -5.56 3.61
C ILE A 320 -14.71 -5.26 2.84
N TYR A 321 -15.38 -6.31 2.36
CA TYR A 321 -16.69 -6.17 1.72
C TYR A 321 -17.79 -6.54 2.72
N PHE A 322 -18.69 -5.60 3.01
CA PHE A 322 -19.83 -5.81 3.93
C PHE A 322 -21.14 -6.19 3.24
N GLY A 323 -21.20 -6.11 1.91
CA GLY A 323 -22.37 -6.53 1.15
C GLY A 323 -22.56 -8.05 1.12
N THR A 324 -23.76 -8.48 0.74
CA THR A 324 -24.14 -9.89 0.63
C THR A 324 -24.04 -10.45 -0.80
N GLY A 325 -23.68 -9.61 -1.78
CA GLY A 325 -23.59 -9.94 -3.21
C GLY A 325 -22.32 -10.68 -3.63
N GLY A 326 -21.78 -10.34 -4.81
CA GLY A 326 -20.67 -11.03 -5.49
C GLY A 326 -19.28 -10.92 -4.86
N GLY A 327 -19.15 -10.37 -3.65
CA GLY A 327 -17.88 -10.36 -2.92
C GLY A 327 -17.47 -11.75 -2.44
N ARG A 328 -16.15 -11.94 -2.20
CA ARG A 328 -15.58 -13.19 -1.65
C ARG A 328 -16.35 -13.58 -0.38
N PRO A 329 -17.13 -14.68 -0.40
CA PRO A 329 -17.78 -15.15 0.82
C PRO A 329 -16.70 -15.60 1.80
N SER A 330 -16.85 -15.25 3.08
CA SER A 330 -16.05 -15.93 4.11
C SER A 330 -16.23 -17.44 4.01
N LEU A 331 -15.27 -18.20 4.55
CA LEU A 331 -15.35 -19.67 4.61
C LEU A 331 -16.67 -20.16 5.22
N LEU A 332 -17.29 -19.37 6.10
CA LEU A 332 -18.60 -19.64 6.70
C LEU A 332 -19.78 -19.50 5.73
N LEU A 333 -19.72 -18.54 4.79
CA LEU A 333 -20.78 -18.28 3.81
C LEU A 333 -20.61 -19.04 2.50
N ARG A 334 -19.39 -19.52 2.21
CA ARG A 334 -19.08 -20.27 0.99
C ARG A 334 -19.95 -21.53 0.82
N PRO A 335 -20.11 -22.42 1.81
CA PRO A 335 -20.98 -23.60 1.65
C PRO A 335 -22.44 -23.19 1.49
N LEU A 336 -22.92 -22.22 2.27
CA LEU A 336 -24.29 -21.75 2.19
C LEU A 336 -24.62 -21.13 0.83
N LYS A 337 -23.73 -20.28 0.27
CA LYS A 337 -23.89 -19.72 -1.08
C LYS A 337 -23.86 -20.80 -2.16
N LEU A 338 -23.10 -21.88 -1.98
CA LEU A 338 -23.08 -23.01 -2.91
C LEU A 338 -24.41 -23.79 -2.88
N MET A 339 -25.05 -23.88 -1.71
CA MET A 339 -26.34 -24.56 -1.53
C MET A 339 -27.54 -23.71 -1.99
N VAL A 340 -27.44 -22.37 -1.98
CA VAL A 340 -28.52 -21.47 -2.43
C VAL A 340 -29.02 -21.77 -3.85
N PRO A 341 -28.19 -21.89 -4.91
CA PRO A 341 -28.67 -22.17 -6.26
C PRO A 341 -29.33 -23.55 -6.39
N LEU A 342 -28.88 -24.55 -5.60
CA LEU A 342 -29.49 -25.89 -5.54
C LEU A 342 -30.90 -25.88 -4.95
N LEU A 343 -31.16 -24.98 -3.99
CA LEU A 343 -32.46 -24.84 -3.32
C LEU A 343 -33.40 -23.84 -4.03
N THR A 344 -32.85 -23.01 -4.92
CA THR A 344 -33.62 -21.99 -5.67
C THR A 344 -34.75 -22.57 -6.53
N PRO A 345 -34.60 -23.68 -7.28
CA PRO A 345 -35.70 -24.26 -8.05
C PRO A 345 -36.83 -24.86 -7.19
N LEU A 346 -36.57 -25.18 -5.92
CA LEU A 346 -37.61 -25.62 -4.97
C LEU A 346 -38.45 -24.46 -4.41
N LEU A 347 -37.99 -23.22 -4.56
CA LEU A 347 -38.65 -22.01 -4.05
C LEU A 347 -39.49 -21.38 -5.16
N ARG A 348 -40.75 -21.84 -5.31
CA ARG A 348 -41.68 -21.40 -6.37
C ARG A 348 -42.04 -19.90 -6.36
N THR A 349 -41.78 -19.18 -5.27
CA THR A 349 -42.06 -17.74 -5.15
C THR A 349 -40.89 -16.99 -4.52
N LYS A 350 -40.41 -15.94 -5.21
CA LYS A 350 -39.37 -15.02 -4.72
C LYS A 350 -40.05 -13.73 -4.23
N PRO A 351 -40.06 -13.46 -2.92
CA PRO A 351 -40.74 -12.29 -2.36
C PRO A 351 -39.89 -11.02 -2.50
N SER A 352 -40.54 -9.88 -2.30
CA SER A 352 -40.00 -8.54 -2.54
C SER A 352 -38.63 -8.25 -1.89
N GLY A 353 -37.69 -7.74 -2.68
CA GLY A 353 -36.43 -7.17 -2.18
C GLY A 353 -35.14 -7.97 -2.49
N SER A 354 -35.16 -8.90 -3.44
CA SER A 354 -33.92 -9.36 -4.09
C SER A 354 -33.39 -8.29 -5.04
N SER A 355 -32.09 -8.02 -5.01
CA SER A 355 -31.48 -6.96 -5.84
C SER A 355 -31.54 -7.25 -7.35
N HIS A 356 -31.93 -8.46 -7.76
CA HIS A 356 -32.15 -8.88 -9.14
C HIS A 356 -33.42 -9.74 -9.21
N GLY A 357 -34.30 -9.45 -10.18
CA GLY A 357 -35.48 -10.24 -10.53
C GLY A 357 -36.84 -9.59 -10.20
N LYS A 358 -37.89 -10.01 -10.92
CA LYS A 358 -39.25 -9.49 -10.80
C LYS A 358 -39.80 -9.71 -9.39
N VAL A 359 -40.17 -8.61 -8.74
CA VAL A 359 -40.72 -8.53 -7.38
C VAL A 359 -42.13 -9.14 -7.37
N SER A 360 -42.36 -10.23 -6.62
CA SER A 360 -43.71 -10.73 -6.36
C SER A 360 -44.22 -10.20 -5.00
N LYS A 361 -45.51 -9.84 -4.93
CA LYS A 361 -46.19 -9.29 -3.74
C LYS A 361 -46.65 -10.37 -2.73
N ALA A 362 -46.41 -11.65 -3.00
CA ALA A 362 -46.86 -12.74 -2.14
C ALA A 362 -45.99 -12.83 -0.87
N PRO A 363 -46.58 -13.19 0.29
CA PRO A 363 -45.81 -13.43 1.50
C PRO A 363 -44.81 -14.57 1.28
N PRO A 364 -43.60 -14.48 1.86
CA PRO A 364 -42.62 -15.55 1.79
C PRO A 364 -43.20 -16.86 2.33
N GLY A 365 -43.08 -17.97 1.59
CA GLY A 365 -43.42 -19.29 2.10
C GLY A 365 -42.63 -19.65 3.37
N LEU A 366 -43.12 -20.63 4.15
CA LEU A 366 -42.51 -21.03 5.42
C LEU A 366 -41.04 -21.46 5.25
N LEU A 367 -40.76 -22.27 4.22
CA LEU A 367 -39.42 -22.73 3.87
C LEU A 367 -38.48 -21.58 3.50
N TYR A 368 -38.95 -20.62 2.69
CA TYR A 368 -38.18 -19.44 2.33
C TYR A 368 -37.84 -18.61 3.57
N SER A 369 -38.80 -18.44 4.47
CA SER A 369 -38.61 -17.68 5.71
C SER A 369 -37.58 -18.34 6.64
N MET A 370 -37.61 -19.67 6.78
CA MET A 370 -36.60 -20.43 7.51
C MET A 370 -35.20 -20.26 6.90
N LEU A 371 -35.09 -20.40 5.57
CA LEU A 371 -33.82 -20.21 4.86
C LEU A 371 -33.29 -18.78 5.04
N LEU A 372 -34.17 -17.78 4.93
CA LEU A 372 -33.82 -16.37 5.13
C LEU A 372 -33.37 -16.10 6.56
N MET A 373 -33.95 -16.77 7.56
CA MET A 373 -33.52 -16.68 8.96
C MET A 373 -32.11 -17.26 9.18
N VAL A 374 -31.82 -18.43 8.62
CA VAL A 374 -30.47 -19.01 8.65
C VAL A 374 -29.49 -18.08 7.93
N TRP A 375 -29.86 -17.60 6.75
CA TRP A 375 -29.04 -16.65 5.99
C TRP A 375 -28.75 -15.37 6.78
N ALA A 376 -29.77 -14.75 7.39
CA ALA A 376 -29.62 -13.53 8.16
C ALA A 376 -28.72 -13.71 9.39
N THR A 377 -28.81 -14.85 10.09
CA THR A 377 -27.94 -15.13 11.26
C THR A 377 -26.48 -15.32 10.85
N VAL A 378 -26.23 -16.01 9.74
CA VAL A 378 -24.89 -16.20 9.18
C VAL A 378 -24.31 -14.86 8.69
N VAL A 379 -25.08 -14.06 7.96
CA VAL A 379 -24.67 -12.71 7.53
C VAL A 379 -24.37 -11.82 8.73
N ALA A 380 -25.21 -11.84 9.76
CA ALA A 380 -24.98 -11.08 10.99
C ALA A 380 -23.67 -11.51 11.68
N ARG A 381 -23.39 -12.82 11.76
CA ARG A 381 -22.12 -13.33 12.32
C ARG A 381 -20.91 -12.88 11.50
N GLU A 382 -21.01 -12.92 10.18
CA GLU A 382 -19.94 -12.46 9.29
C GLU A 382 -19.69 -10.96 9.45
N LYS A 383 -20.74 -10.14 9.44
CA LYS A 383 -20.65 -8.68 9.68
C LYS A 383 -19.97 -8.40 11.01
N ARG A 384 -20.34 -9.08 12.11
CA ARG A 384 -19.66 -8.93 13.41
C ARG A 384 -18.18 -9.27 13.34
N THR A 385 -17.83 -10.37 12.68
CA THR A 385 -16.44 -10.82 12.56
C THR A 385 -15.61 -9.81 11.77
N LYS A 386 -16.15 -9.31 10.66
CA LYS A 386 -15.55 -8.29 9.80
C LYS A 386 -15.39 -6.94 10.52
N LEU A 387 -16.40 -6.49 11.28
CA LEU A 387 -16.32 -5.27 12.10
C LEU A 387 -15.20 -5.36 13.15
N LEU A 388 -15.14 -6.48 13.88
CA LEU A 388 -14.07 -6.70 14.85
C LEU A 388 -12.69 -6.85 14.19
N ALA A 389 -12.61 -7.41 12.99
CA ALA A 389 -11.37 -7.49 12.23
C ALA A 389 -10.93 -6.10 11.74
N ALA A 390 -11.86 -5.28 11.23
CA ALA A 390 -11.62 -3.90 10.81
C ALA A 390 -11.09 -3.06 11.97
N ARG A 391 -11.75 -3.10 13.12
CA ARG A 391 -11.32 -2.35 14.30
C ARG A 391 -9.95 -2.81 14.79
N ARG A 392 -9.70 -4.13 14.85
CA ARG A 392 -8.39 -4.67 15.23
C ARG A 392 -7.28 -4.28 14.26
N ALA A 393 -7.57 -4.22 12.96
CA ALA A 393 -6.62 -3.76 11.95
C ALA A 393 -6.28 -2.28 12.14
N ALA A 394 -7.29 -1.41 12.29
CA ALA A 394 -7.10 0.01 12.56
C ALA A 394 -6.27 0.24 13.85
N SER A 395 -6.63 -0.43 14.95
CA SER A 395 -5.84 -0.34 16.20
C SER A 395 -4.40 -0.85 16.09
N ARG A 396 -4.08 -1.62 15.04
CA ARG A 396 -2.71 -2.11 14.76
C ARG A 396 -1.96 -1.23 13.76
N GLY A 397 -2.51 -0.10 13.35
CA GLY A 397 -1.86 0.82 12.41
C GLY A 397 -2.15 0.52 10.93
N LEU A 398 -3.14 -0.30 10.60
CA LEU A 398 -3.48 -0.64 9.20
C LEU A 398 -4.65 0.20 8.69
N VAL A 399 -4.65 0.48 7.38
CA VAL A 399 -5.75 1.18 6.72
C VAL A 399 -6.75 0.15 6.21
N VAL A 400 -8.00 0.26 6.64
CA VAL A 400 -9.08 -0.64 6.23
C VAL A 400 -9.96 0.10 5.24
N ILE A 401 -10.08 -0.41 4.02
CA ILE A 401 -11.00 0.13 3.01
C ILE A 401 -12.20 -0.80 2.93
N THR A 402 -13.38 -0.28 3.27
CA THR A 402 -14.62 -1.06 3.21
C THR A 402 -15.47 -0.66 2.01
N ASP A 403 -16.01 -1.65 1.32
CA ASP A 403 -17.10 -1.43 0.36
C ASP A 403 -18.41 -1.74 1.08
N ARG A 404 -19.21 -0.68 1.26
CA ARG A 404 -20.37 -0.57 2.15
C ARG A 404 -19.99 -0.63 3.62
N TYR A 405 -20.95 -0.25 4.47
CA TYR A 405 -20.86 -0.38 5.91
C TYR A 405 -22.23 -0.75 6.50
N PRO A 406 -22.30 -1.68 7.49
CA PRO A 406 -23.58 -2.03 8.10
C PRO A 406 -24.22 -0.82 8.78
N GLN A 407 -25.51 -0.59 8.53
CA GLN A 407 -26.26 0.54 9.10
C GLN A 407 -27.65 0.10 9.56
N ASN A 408 -28.28 0.85 10.47
CA ASN A 408 -29.66 0.62 10.90
C ASN A 408 -30.45 1.94 11.06
N GLU A 409 -30.02 2.98 10.34
CA GLU A 409 -30.66 4.30 10.35
C GLU A 409 -31.90 4.29 9.46
N ILE A 410 -31.80 3.63 8.29
CA ILE A 410 -32.93 3.48 7.37
C ILE A 410 -33.33 2.00 7.36
N ARG A 411 -34.51 1.71 7.95
CA ARG A 411 -35.05 0.35 8.03
C ARG A 411 -35.38 -0.19 6.64
N GLY A 412 -35.07 -1.47 6.40
CA GLY A 412 -35.30 -2.12 5.12
C GLY A 412 -34.41 -1.62 3.97
N PHE A 413 -33.52 -0.66 4.24
CA PHE A 413 -32.54 -0.17 3.29
C PHE A 413 -31.39 -1.16 3.10
N ASN A 414 -30.67 -1.00 2.00
CA ASN A 414 -29.47 -1.78 1.75
C ASN A 414 -28.51 -1.72 2.95
N ASP A 415 -27.83 -2.84 3.17
CA ASP A 415 -26.86 -3.00 4.26
C ASP A 415 -27.44 -2.92 5.68
N GLY A 416 -28.77 -2.90 5.84
CA GLY A 416 -29.48 -3.02 7.13
C GLY A 416 -30.07 -4.40 7.43
N PRO A 417 -30.77 -4.56 8.57
CA PRO A 417 -31.31 -5.84 9.03
C PRO A 417 -32.31 -6.47 8.03
N LEU A 418 -32.07 -7.72 7.64
CA LEU A 418 -32.86 -8.48 6.68
C LEU A 418 -34.18 -8.99 7.26
N LEU A 419 -34.21 -9.33 8.56
CA LEU A 419 -35.38 -9.92 9.21
C LEU A 419 -36.51 -8.91 9.42
N THR A 420 -36.28 -7.61 9.15
CA THR A 420 -37.34 -6.61 9.07
C THR A 420 -38.37 -6.93 7.98
N ARG A 421 -37.99 -7.76 7.00
CA ARG A 421 -38.88 -8.25 5.92
C ARG A 421 -39.81 -9.39 6.36
N LEU A 422 -39.57 -9.98 7.53
CA LEU A 422 -40.37 -11.11 8.04
C LEU A 422 -41.24 -10.67 9.22
N ALA A 423 -42.56 -10.86 9.09
CA ALA A 423 -43.51 -10.52 10.14
C ALA A 423 -43.36 -11.42 11.39
N TRP A 424 -42.95 -12.69 11.24
CA TRP A 424 -43.05 -13.73 12.28
C TRP A 424 -41.70 -14.28 12.79
N ALA A 425 -40.56 -13.70 12.39
CA ALA A 425 -39.25 -14.19 12.85
C ALA A 425 -39.13 -14.15 14.40
N PRO A 426 -38.60 -15.19 15.08
CA PRO A 426 -38.46 -15.23 16.54
C PRO A 426 -37.64 -14.06 17.11
N SER A 427 -38.05 -13.57 18.29
CA SER A 427 -37.44 -12.40 18.93
C SER A 427 -35.94 -12.58 19.23
N ARG A 428 -35.50 -13.79 19.57
CA ARG A 428 -34.07 -14.10 19.81
C ARG A 428 -33.23 -13.90 18.56
N ILE A 429 -33.73 -14.33 17.40
CA ILE A 429 -33.03 -14.27 16.11
C ILE A 429 -32.98 -12.83 15.60
N ARG A 430 -34.09 -12.07 15.75
CA ARG A 430 -34.09 -10.63 15.46
C ARG A 430 -33.10 -9.87 16.34
N ARG A 431 -33.06 -10.16 17.64
CA ARG A 431 -32.08 -9.55 18.57
C ARG A 431 -30.64 -9.90 18.17
N TRP A 432 -30.38 -11.14 17.78
CA TRP A 432 -29.06 -11.54 17.30
C TRP A 432 -28.66 -10.77 16.05
N GLU A 433 -29.54 -10.67 15.04
CA GLU A 433 -29.27 -9.87 13.85
C GLU A 433 -29.02 -8.40 14.23
N ALA A 434 -29.94 -7.79 15.00
CA ALA A 434 -29.84 -6.40 15.44
C ALA A 434 -28.53 -6.11 16.19
N SER A 435 -28.01 -7.08 16.95
CA SER A 435 -26.74 -6.93 17.68
C SER A 435 -25.55 -6.68 16.75
N ALA A 436 -25.57 -7.17 15.51
CA ALA A 436 -24.51 -6.90 14.53
C ALA A 436 -24.51 -5.44 14.08
N TYR A 437 -25.70 -4.85 13.90
CA TYR A 437 -25.85 -3.46 13.50
C TYR A 437 -25.64 -2.49 14.67
N ALA A 438 -26.08 -2.87 15.88
CA ALA A 438 -25.74 -2.15 17.09
C ALA A 438 -24.22 -2.13 17.33
N LEU A 439 -23.52 -3.22 17.02
CA LEU A 439 -22.05 -3.24 17.04
C LEU A 439 -21.46 -2.28 16.00
N ALA A 440 -22.04 -2.19 14.80
CA ALA A 440 -21.59 -1.25 13.77
C ALA A 440 -21.78 0.22 14.20
N GLN A 441 -22.86 0.53 14.92
CA GLN A 441 -23.07 1.87 15.51
C GLN A 441 -22.07 2.19 16.62
N ARG A 442 -21.67 1.20 17.43
CA ARG A 442 -20.63 1.36 18.46
C ARG A 442 -19.22 1.48 17.89
N LEU A 443 -19.01 0.94 16.70
CA LEU A 443 -17.75 0.96 15.98
C LEU A 443 -17.97 1.69 14.64
N PRO A 444 -18.21 3.01 14.63
CA PRO A 444 -18.34 3.73 13.37
C PRO A 444 -17.02 3.66 12.59
N PRO A 445 -17.07 3.73 11.25
CA PRO A 445 -15.87 3.98 10.46
C PRO A 445 -15.33 5.36 10.81
N ASP A 446 -14.02 5.57 10.67
CA ASP A 446 -13.40 6.86 10.99
C ASP A 446 -13.68 7.89 9.86
N LEU A 447 -13.75 7.42 8.61
CA LEU A 447 -14.10 8.21 7.42
C LEU A 447 -15.17 7.50 6.58
N VAL A 448 -16.23 8.20 6.21
CA VAL A 448 -17.26 7.74 5.27
C VAL A 448 -17.21 8.60 4.02
N ILE A 449 -17.04 7.97 2.87
CA ILE A 449 -17.07 8.65 1.58
C ILE A 449 -18.31 8.19 0.82
N LYS A 450 -19.25 9.11 0.63
CA LYS A 450 -20.47 8.91 -0.14
C LYS A 450 -20.24 9.31 -1.58
N LEU A 451 -20.34 8.36 -2.51
CA LEU A 451 -20.33 8.60 -3.94
C LEU A 451 -21.75 8.89 -4.41
N ILE A 452 -22.00 10.15 -4.77
CA ILE A 452 -23.31 10.66 -5.21
C ILE A 452 -23.38 10.63 -6.74
N VAL A 453 -24.47 10.09 -7.28
CA VAL A 453 -24.74 9.98 -8.73
C VAL A 453 -26.22 10.27 -8.99
N LYS A 454 -26.56 10.78 -10.19
CA LYS A 454 -27.96 10.89 -10.61
C LYS A 454 -28.55 9.54 -11.03
N PRO A 455 -29.89 9.40 -11.00
CA PRO A 455 -30.58 8.19 -11.42
C PRO A 455 -30.25 7.78 -12.86
N GLU A 456 -30.20 8.75 -13.78
CA GLU A 456 -29.92 8.53 -15.20
C GLU A 456 -28.56 7.86 -15.43
N THR A 457 -27.52 8.34 -14.75
CA THR A 457 -26.16 7.77 -14.85
C THR A 457 -26.10 6.35 -14.31
N THR A 458 -26.87 6.06 -13.25
CA THR A 458 -26.93 4.72 -12.66
C THR A 458 -27.65 3.75 -13.60
N ALA A 459 -28.79 4.15 -14.17
CA ALA A 459 -29.55 3.36 -15.12
C ALA A 459 -28.75 3.02 -16.39
N ARG A 460 -27.88 3.93 -16.85
CA ARG A 460 -26.96 3.67 -17.97
C ARG A 460 -25.86 2.66 -17.63
N ARG A 461 -25.35 2.68 -16.39
CA ARG A 461 -24.23 1.82 -15.95
C ARG A 461 -24.69 0.43 -15.49
N GLU A 462 -25.90 0.32 -14.95
CA GLU A 462 -26.51 -0.92 -14.44
C GLU A 462 -27.97 -1.01 -14.96
N PRO A 463 -28.18 -1.36 -16.25
CA PRO A 463 -29.51 -1.35 -16.88
C PRO A 463 -30.46 -2.43 -16.31
N ASP A 464 -29.93 -3.44 -15.66
CA ASP A 464 -30.70 -4.54 -15.06
C ASP A 464 -31.39 -4.16 -13.75
N MET A 465 -31.10 -2.98 -13.18
CA MET A 465 -31.65 -2.55 -11.90
C MET A 465 -33.00 -1.82 -12.07
N ASP A 466 -33.99 -2.20 -11.26
CA ASP A 466 -35.31 -1.57 -11.25
C ASP A 466 -35.21 -0.04 -10.97
N PRO A 467 -35.67 0.83 -11.89
CA PRO A 467 -35.60 2.29 -11.74
C PRO A 467 -36.20 2.80 -10.43
N GLY A 468 -37.32 2.23 -9.98
CA GLY A 468 -37.96 2.65 -8.72
C GLY A 468 -37.14 2.29 -7.47
N VAL A 469 -36.28 1.28 -7.57
CA VAL A 469 -35.31 0.93 -6.51
C VAL A 469 -34.09 1.85 -6.58
N VAL A 470 -33.68 2.26 -7.78
CA VAL A 470 -32.58 3.21 -8.00
C VAL A 470 -32.89 4.56 -7.37
N GLU A 471 -34.06 5.14 -7.67
CA GLU A 471 -34.49 6.44 -7.12
C GLU A 471 -34.52 6.44 -5.60
N LYS A 472 -35.20 5.46 -5.00
CA LYS A 472 -35.26 5.30 -3.53
C LYS A 472 -33.88 5.18 -2.89
N ARG A 473 -32.92 4.53 -3.57
CA ARG A 473 -31.55 4.38 -3.06
C ARG A 473 -30.74 5.67 -3.17
N ILE A 474 -30.90 6.40 -4.25
CA ILE A 474 -30.23 7.68 -4.47
C ILE A 474 -30.72 8.72 -3.45
N GLU A 475 -32.02 8.75 -3.16
CA GLU A 475 -32.57 9.65 -2.12
C GLU A 475 -32.11 9.30 -0.70
N ALA A 476 -31.92 8.01 -0.43
CA ALA A 476 -31.60 7.51 0.91
C ALA A 476 -30.12 7.66 1.28
N ILE A 477 -29.18 7.50 0.34
CA ILE A 477 -27.73 7.54 0.62
C ILE A 477 -27.27 8.88 1.27
N PRO A 478 -27.71 10.06 0.78
CA PRO A 478 -27.36 11.33 1.41
C PRO A 478 -27.81 11.41 2.87
N ARG A 479 -28.98 10.83 3.20
CA ARG A 479 -29.61 10.89 4.53
C ARG A 479 -28.90 10.04 5.60
N LEU A 480 -28.04 9.11 5.22
CA LEU A 480 -27.30 8.27 6.18
C LEU A 480 -26.27 9.11 6.94
N ALA A 481 -26.46 9.34 8.24
CA ALA A 481 -25.63 10.19 9.06
C ALA A 481 -24.31 9.53 9.48
N PHE A 482 -24.28 8.22 9.75
CA PHE A 482 -23.12 7.52 10.33
C PHE A 482 -22.54 8.26 11.54
N SER A 483 -23.38 8.50 12.55
CA SER A 483 -23.00 9.25 13.76
C SER A 483 -21.65 8.77 14.34
N GLY A 484 -20.72 9.72 14.53
CA GLY A 484 -19.37 9.45 15.03
C GLY A 484 -18.30 9.23 13.95
N ALA A 485 -18.67 9.25 12.65
CA ALA A 485 -17.72 9.22 11.53
C ALA A 485 -17.54 10.62 10.90
N HIS A 486 -16.38 10.88 10.32
CA HIS A 486 -16.24 12.01 9.40
C HIS A 486 -16.87 11.66 8.05
N VAL A 487 -17.88 12.40 7.60
CA VAL A 487 -18.64 12.07 6.39
C VAL A 487 -18.36 13.09 5.29
N VAL A 488 -17.94 12.60 4.12
CA VAL A 488 -17.69 13.43 2.92
C VAL A 488 -18.53 12.90 1.76
N SER A 489 -19.18 13.81 1.05
CA SER A 489 -19.93 13.50 -0.17
C SER A 489 -19.13 13.95 -1.40
N ILE A 490 -18.90 13.02 -2.33
CA ILE A 490 -18.15 13.27 -3.57
C ILE A 490 -19.07 13.00 -4.75
N ASN A 491 -19.11 13.96 -5.69
CA ASN A 491 -19.86 13.81 -6.93
C ASN A 491 -19.14 12.81 -7.86
N ALA A 492 -19.74 11.64 -8.07
CA ALA A 492 -19.20 10.58 -8.91
C ALA A 492 -19.61 10.70 -10.41
N GLU A 493 -20.21 11.84 -10.81
CA GLU A 493 -20.40 12.23 -12.21
C GLU A 493 -19.17 12.92 -12.81
N GLN A 494 -18.25 13.41 -11.96
CA GLN A 494 -16.99 13.97 -12.41
C GLN A 494 -16.12 12.91 -13.11
N PRO A 495 -15.13 13.33 -13.92
CA PRO A 495 -14.14 12.42 -14.46
C PRO A 495 -13.54 11.54 -13.35
N LEU A 496 -13.37 10.24 -13.63
CA LEU A 496 -12.91 9.26 -12.65
C LEU A 496 -11.59 9.68 -11.97
N ALA A 497 -10.71 10.34 -12.73
CA ALA A 497 -9.47 10.95 -12.26
C ALA A 497 -9.67 11.88 -11.05
N ASP A 498 -10.63 12.80 -11.17
CA ASP A 498 -10.90 13.84 -10.18
C ASP A 498 -11.60 13.26 -8.95
N VAL A 499 -12.52 12.31 -9.17
CA VAL A 499 -13.15 11.54 -8.09
C VAL A 499 -12.09 10.80 -7.28
N ILE A 500 -11.16 10.09 -7.93
CA ILE A 500 -10.06 9.41 -7.25
C ILE A 500 -9.18 10.41 -6.50
N ARG A 501 -8.82 11.55 -7.10
CA ARG A 501 -7.99 12.58 -6.45
C ARG A 501 -8.66 13.13 -5.19
N ALA A 502 -9.95 13.46 -5.26
CA ALA A 502 -10.72 13.94 -4.12
C ALA A 502 -10.76 12.91 -2.99
N VAL A 503 -10.99 11.63 -3.32
CA VAL A 503 -10.98 10.54 -2.34
C VAL A 503 -9.61 10.37 -1.69
N LYS A 504 -8.53 10.36 -2.49
CA LYS A 504 -7.15 10.24 -2.00
C LYS A 504 -6.81 11.35 -1.00
N ARG A 505 -7.22 12.59 -1.30
CA ARG A 505 -7.00 13.74 -0.41
C ARG A 505 -7.66 13.55 0.95
N GLU A 506 -8.94 13.17 1.00
CA GLU A 506 -9.63 13.01 2.28
C GLU A 506 -9.04 11.85 3.11
N ILE A 507 -8.64 10.76 2.44
CA ILE A 507 -7.93 9.66 3.11
C ILE A 507 -6.58 10.14 3.64
N TRP A 508 -5.79 10.87 2.84
CA TRP A 508 -4.49 11.38 3.27
C TRP A 508 -4.60 12.34 4.44
N ARG A 509 -5.60 13.23 4.47
CA ARG A 509 -5.84 14.14 5.60
C ARG A 509 -6.14 13.41 6.89
N MET A 510 -6.81 12.27 6.80
CA MET A 510 -7.21 11.45 7.95
C MET A 510 -6.07 10.60 8.52
N LEU A 511 -5.17 10.11 7.65
CA LEU A 511 -3.91 9.46 8.06
C LEU A 511 -2.96 10.45 8.73
#